data_AF-A0A2N3F7U1-F1
#
_entry.id   AF-A0A2N3F7U1-F1
#
_cell.length_a   1.000
_cell.length_b   1.000
_cell.length_c   1.000
_cell.angle_alpha   90.00
_cell.angle_beta   90.00
_cell.angle_gamma   90.00
#
_symmetry.space_group_name_H-M   'P 1'
#
loop_
_entity.id
_entity.type
_entity.pdbx_description
1 polymer ?
#
loop_
_entity_poly.entity_id
_entity_poly.type
_entity_poly.pdbx_seq_one_letter_code
_entity_poly.pdbx_strand_id
1 'polypeptide(L)' 'DASYQEDAGVSRADVFVAATGDDDDNLVSCQLAKTAFGVPRAISRVNNPKN' A
#
# COMPACT_ATOMS: atom_id res chain seq x y z
N ASP A 1 -5.21 -7.91 -1.43
CA ASP A 1 -6.51 -8.13 -0.75
C ASP A 1 -6.51 -7.43 0.60
N ALA A 2 -7.66 -6.91 1.05
CA ALA A 2 -7.76 -6.15 2.29
C ALA A 2 -7.54 -7.02 3.53
N SER A 3 -7.97 -8.28 3.48
CA SER A 3 -7.79 -9.28 4.54
C SER A 3 -6.33 -9.45 4.93
N TYR A 4 -5.42 -9.57 3.96
CA TYR A 4 -3.99 -9.69 4.24
C TYR A 4 -3.38 -8.43 4.88
N GLN A 5 -3.89 -7.24 4.55
CA GLN A 5 -3.43 -6.00 5.17
C GLN A 5 -3.96 -5.86 6.60
N GLU A 6 -5.19 -6.32 6.85
CA GLU A 6 -5.77 -6.35 8.19
C GLU A 6 -5.04 -7.33 9.10
N ASP A 7 -4.79 -8.56 8.63
CA ASP A 7 -4.04 -9.59 9.35
C ASP A 7 -2.61 -9.13 9.67
N ALA A 8 -1.99 -8.39 8.76
CA ALA A 8 -0.67 -7.78 8.98
C ALA A 8 -0.70 -6.62 10.01
N GLY A 9 -1.89 -6.12 10.35
CA GLY A 9 -2.08 -5.00 11.26
C GLY A 9 -1.67 -3.66 10.64
N VAL A 10 -2.05 -3.41 9.39
CA VAL A 10 -1.71 -2.16 8.70
C VAL A 10 -2.28 -0.92 9.42
N SER A 11 -3.40 -1.04 10.14
CA SER A 11 -4.02 0.06 10.90
C SER A 11 -3.15 0.62 12.04
N ARG A 12 -2.18 -0.15 12.54
CA ARG A 12 -1.23 0.29 13.58
C ARG A 12 0.11 0.77 13.01
N ALA A 13 0.27 0.79 11.68
CA ALA A 13 1.51 1.17 11.04
C ALA A 13 1.58 2.68 10.82
N ASP A 14 2.74 3.29 11.10
CA ASP A 14 3.01 4.69 10.76
C ASP A 14 3.28 4.87 9.26
N VAL A 15 3.83 3.82 8.62
CA VAL A 15 4.21 3.82 7.21
C VAL A 15 3.86 2.47 6.58
N PHE A 16 3.24 2.51 5.40
CA PHE A 16 3.02 1.37 4.51
C PHE A 16 3.91 1.50 3.27
N VAL A 17 4.56 0.41 2.85
CA VAL A 17 5.40 0.39 1.65
C VAL A 17 4.99 -0.77 0.74
N ALA A 18 4.61 -0.47 -0.50
CA ALA A 18 4.38 -1.46 -1.53
C ALA A 18 5.54 -1.45 -2.53
N ALA A 19 6.30 -2.54 -2.58
CA ALA A 19 7.53 -2.65 -3.38
C ALA A 19 7.55 -3.93 -4.22
N THR A 20 6.40 -4.32 -4.77
CA THR A 20 6.30 -5.46 -5.68
C THR A 20 6.76 -5.08 -7.09
N GLY A 21 6.90 -6.07 -7.98
CA GLY A 21 7.28 -5.87 -9.38
C GLY A 21 6.17 -5.25 -10.25
N ASP A 22 4.94 -5.20 -9.74
CA ASP A 22 3.78 -4.65 -10.43
C ASP A 22 3.39 -3.31 -9.79
N ASP A 23 3.38 -2.26 -10.61
CA ASP A 23 3.09 -0.91 -10.14
C ASP A 23 1.61 -0.73 -9.83
N ASP A 24 0.73 -1.39 -10.57
CA ASP A 24 -0.72 -1.26 -10.40
C ASP A 24 -1.12 -1.87 -9.04
N ASP A 25 -0.56 -3.04 -8.71
CA ASP A 25 -0.72 -3.65 -7.39
C ASP A 25 -0.18 -2.78 -6.26
N ASN A 26 0.96 -2.12 -6.48
CA ASN A 26 1.57 -1.25 -5.47
C ASN A 26 0.71 -0.01 -5.19
N LEU A 27 0.18 0.61 -6.26
CA LEU A 27 -0.68 1.78 -6.15
C LEU A 27 -2.02 1.44 -5.48
N VAL A 28 -2.66 0.34 -5.88
CA VAL A 28 -3.91 -0.13 -5.26
C VAL A 28 -3.69 -0.49 -3.79
N SER A 29 -2.58 -1.16 -3.47
CA SER A 29 -2.24 -1.53 -2.09
C SER A 29 -1.99 -0.31 -1.21
N CYS A 30 -1.26 0.69 -1.71
CA CYS A 30 -1.01 1.95 -1.01
C CYS A 30 -2.29 2.78 -0.82
N GLN A 31 -3.15 2.81 -1.84
CA GLN A 31 -4.44 3.50 -1.78
C GLN A 31 -5.32 2.87 -0.70
N LEU A 32 -5.42 1.55 -0.67
CA LEU A 32 -6.18 0.81 0.34
C LEU A 32 -5.63 1.05 1.76
N ALA A 33 -4.31 1.02 1.93
CA ALA A 33 -3.66 1.32 3.20
C ALA A 33 -4.02 2.71 3.74
N LYS A 34 -4.15 3.71 2.86
CA LYS A 34 -4.60 5.06 3.24
C LYS A 34 -6.09 5.13 3.52
N THR A 35 -6.93 4.60 2.64
CA THR A 35 -8.38 4.84 2.70
C THR A 35 -9.11 3.91 3.67
N ALA A 36 -8.70 2.65 3.78
CA ALA A 36 -9.35 1.68 4.65
C ALA A 36 -8.70 1.58 6.03
N PHE A 37 -7.37 1.75 6.12
CA PHE A 37 -6.63 1.55 7.37
C PHE A 37 -6.09 2.83 7.99
N GLY A 38 -6.23 3.98 7.30
CA GLY A 38 -5.87 5.29 7.86
C GLY A 38 -4.37 5.50 8.08
N VAL A 39 -3.51 4.75 7.36
CA VAL A 39 -2.06 4.87 7.54
C VAL A 39 -1.59 6.29 7.19
N PRO A 40 -0.83 6.97 8.08
CA PRO A 40 -0.39 8.34 7.85
C PRO A 40 0.46 8.52 6.59
N ARG A 41 1.26 7.52 6.23
CA ARG A 41 2.17 7.57 5.08
C ARG A 41 2.15 6.26 4.30
N ALA A 42 1.95 6.33 2.98
CA ALA A 42 2.08 5.20 2.07
C ALA A 42 3.10 5.54 0.98
N ILE A 43 4.00 4.60 0.67
CA ILE A 43 5.06 4.74 -0.34
C ILE A 43 4.94 3.58 -1.33
N SER A 44 4.84 3.90 -2.61
CA SER A 44 4.78 2.92 -3.68
C SER A 44 6.08 2.93 -4.50
N ARG A 45 6.59 1.75 -4.85
CA ARG A 45 7.60 1.61 -5.90
C ARG A 45 6.90 1.68 -7.26
N VAL A 46 7.41 2.55 -8.13
CA VAL A 46 6.96 2.70 -9.52
C VAL A 46 8.13 2.39 -10.44
N ASN A 47 7.99 1.37 -11.29
CA ASN A 47 8.99 0.93 -12.26
C ASN A 47 8.75 1.54 -13.64
N ASN A 48 7.49 1.77 -14.00
CA ASN A 48 7.09 2.41 -15.24
C ASN A 48 6.89 3.91 -15.02
N PRO A 49 7.72 4.79 -15.59
CA PRO A 49 7.62 6.24 -15.40
C PRO A 49 6.35 6.88 -16.00
N LYS A 50 5.48 6.09 -16.64
CA LYS A 50 4.16 6.55 -17.12
C LYS A 50 3.01 6.30 -16.14
N ASN A 51 3.24 5.53 -15.06
CA ASN A 51 2.27 5.30 -13.98
C ASN A 51 2.35 6.38 -12.90
#